data_AF-A0A1V3PKA3-F1
#
_entry.id   AF-A0A1V3PKA3-F1
#
_cell.length_a   1.000
_cell.length_b   1.000
_cell.length_c   1.000
_cell.angle_alpha   90.00
_cell.angle_beta   90.00
_cell.angle_gamma   90.00
#
_symmetry.space_group_name_H-M   'P 1'
#
loop_
_entity.id
_entity.type
_entity.pdbx_description
1 polymer ?
#
loop_
_entity_poly.entity_id
_entity_poly.type
_entity_poly.pdbx_seq_one_letter_code
_entity_poly.pdbx_strand_id
1 'polypeptide(L)'
;MRPWTVPLCFVLAAPAVLAVPARLPPSAATTTAPPVPSDVPLLSPVVVSGVVPGPGLWKVSKGDHVLRVLGTLSPLPGHIQWESREVAQVLAQARQVLLEPKIKLKADVGFFGKLFLLPTAYGARKNPDGKTLDQVMDAPTYARWQALKRKYLGGDSGIERWRPLFAAQELYRKALKANGLSNDGGVSGAVAAMAKQDGVPETPVEYRVEIKQPREALKAFKAAAPSDLECFNRTLDSIEHDLPAMTARANAWATGDLEELRRLPDSHRRDACVTAITSAGFAHQLGLDDVPAQLEAVWLGAARKALADNASSFALLPMGELLSPTGYLSKLKAAGYTVEAPPGLDEAPVAAGSATAPAAAASVTR
;
A
#
# COMPACT_ATOMS: atom_id res chain seq x y z
N MET A 1 70.38 50.42 38.33
CA MET A 1 69.23 51.36 38.33
C MET A 1 67.99 50.61 38.79
N ARG A 2 67.60 50.80 40.06
CA ARG A 2 66.26 50.56 40.64
C ARG A 2 65.47 51.86 40.45
N PRO A 3 64.14 51.88 40.24
CA PRO A 3 63.14 51.76 41.34
C PRO A 3 61.81 51.11 40.84
N TRP A 4 60.68 50.97 41.52
CA TRP A 4 60.08 51.63 42.67
C TRP A 4 58.97 50.70 43.23
N THR A 5 59.01 50.38 44.52
CA THR A 5 57.95 49.68 45.25
C THR A 5 57.19 50.68 46.13
N VAL A 6 55.85 50.70 46.05
CA VAL A 6 54.96 51.38 47.01
C VAL A 6 54.20 50.28 47.77
N PRO A 7 54.17 50.30 49.12
CA PRO A 7 53.40 49.35 49.91
C PRO A 7 51.97 49.89 50.09
N LEU A 8 50.95 49.06 49.85
CA LEU A 8 49.60 49.33 50.30
C LEU A 8 49.22 48.28 51.34
N CYS A 9 49.12 48.71 52.60
CA CYS A 9 48.52 47.95 53.69
C CYS A 9 47.04 47.70 53.39
N PHE A 10 46.64 46.44 53.29
CA PHE A 10 45.24 46.05 53.39
C PHE A 10 45.01 45.34 54.72
N VAL A 11 44.14 45.95 55.53
CA VAL A 11 43.63 45.45 56.80
C VAL A 11 42.79 44.20 56.54
N LEU A 12 43.10 43.10 57.22
CA LEU A 12 42.24 41.92 57.30
C LEU A 12 40.98 42.27 58.11
N ALA A 13 39.83 42.37 57.43
CA ALA A 13 38.51 42.31 58.05
C ALA A 13 37.94 40.90 57.83
N ALA A 14 37.67 40.19 58.93
CA ALA A 14 37.02 38.89 58.93
C ALA A 14 35.55 38.99 58.44
N PRO A 15 34.99 37.94 57.82
CA PRO A 15 33.71 38.00 57.13
C PRO A 15 32.54 37.88 58.12
N ALA A 16 31.62 38.84 58.10
CA ALA A 16 30.28 38.63 58.63
C ALA A 16 29.43 37.96 57.54
N VAL A 17 29.27 36.64 57.65
CA VAL A 17 28.40 35.86 56.77
C VAL A 17 26.94 36.14 57.16
N LEU A 18 26.26 37.00 56.40
CA LEU A 18 24.81 37.09 56.42
C LEU A 18 24.25 35.85 55.73
N ALA A 19 23.62 34.97 56.50
CA ALA A 19 22.88 33.82 56.00
C ALA A 19 21.66 34.29 55.19
N VAL A 20 21.81 34.33 53.86
CA VAL A 20 20.68 34.44 52.95
C VAL A 20 19.96 33.09 52.93
N PRO A 21 18.65 33.01 53.20
CA PRO A 21 17.92 31.76 53.03
C PRO A 21 17.94 31.38 51.55
N ALA A 22 18.62 30.29 51.22
CA ALA A 22 18.57 29.70 49.90
C ALA A 22 17.12 29.28 49.61
N ARG A 23 16.42 30.05 48.77
CA ARG A 23 15.20 29.56 48.14
C ARG A 23 15.63 28.44 47.19
N LEU A 24 15.30 27.21 47.57
CA LEU A 24 15.38 26.05 46.69
C LEU A 24 14.62 26.37 45.40
N PRO A 25 15.19 26.11 44.21
CA PRO A 25 14.41 26.14 42.98
C PRO A 25 13.24 25.14 43.13
N PRO A 26 12.05 25.45 42.61
CA PRO A 26 10.98 24.46 42.56
C PRO A 26 11.51 23.24 41.82
N SER A 27 11.47 22.09 42.48
CA SER A 27 11.75 20.80 41.87
C SER A 27 10.89 20.72 40.61
N ALA A 28 11.54 20.73 39.43
CA ALA A 28 10.85 20.43 38.19
C ALA A 28 10.24 19.05 38.39
N ALA A 29 8.92 19.01 38.55
CA ALA A 29 8.17 17.77 38.54
C ALA A 29 8.56 17.07 37.25
N THR A 30 9.27 15.95 37.37
CA THR A 30 9.45 15.03 36.26
C THR A 30 8.05 14.54 35.96
N THR A 31 7.37 15.20 35.01
CA THR A 31 6.15 14.67 34.40
C THR A 31 6.58 13.35 33.80
N THR A 32 6.34 12.28 34.55
CA THR A 32 6.45 10.92 34.08
C THR A 32 5.50 10.85 32.90
N ALA A 33 6.04 10.76 31.69
CA ALA A 33 5.25 10.47 30.52
C ALA A 33 4.42 9.21 30.84
N PRO A 34 3.10 9.21 30.55
CA PRO A 34 2.28 8.05 30.83
C PRO A 34 2.94 6.81 30.22
N PRO A 35 3.02 5.69 30.97
CA PRO A 35 3.60 4.46 30.43
C PRO A 35 2.88 4.11 29.14
N VAL A 36 3.63 3.99 28.06
CA VAL A 36 3.13 3.45 26.80
C VAL A 36 2.62 2.04 27.14
N PRO A 37 1.33 1.72 26.91
CA PRO A 37 0.82 0.38 27.15
C PRO A 37 1.69 -0.62 26.39
N SER A 38 2.33 -1.54 27.11
CA SER A 38 3.19 -2.58 26.51
C SER A 38 2.39 -3.73 25.87
N ASP A 39 1.06 -3.64 25.91
CA ASP A 39 0.17 -4.55 25.23
C ASP A 39 -0.53 -3.81 24.09
N VAL A 40 0.12 -3.77 22.93
CA VAL A 40 -0.66 -3.90 21.70
C VAL A 40 -1.11 -5.35 21.70
N PRO A 41 -2.41 -5.65 21.83
CA PRO A 41 -2.86 -7.02 21.71
C PRO A 41 -2.36 -7.56 20.37
N LEU A 42 -1.51 -8.58 20.41
CA LEU A 42 -1.40 -9.52 19.30
C LEU A 42 -2.74 -10.27 19.25
N LEU A 43 -3.80 -9.57 18.87
CA LEU A 43 -4.84 -10.23 18.10
C LEU A 43 -4.08 -10.71 16.88
N SER A 44 -3.78 -12.00 16.81
CA SER A 44 -3.51 -12.64 15.54
C SER A 44 -4.87 -12.70 14.85
N PRO A 45 -5.22 -11.77 13.94
CA PRO A 45 -6.29 -12.05 13.01
C PRO A 45 -5.95 -13.40 12.39
N VAL A 46 -6.83 -14.38 12.56
CA VAL A 46 -6.62 -15.73 12.04
C VAL A 46 -6.44 -15.57 10.54
N VAL A 47 -5.19 -15.64 10.09
CA VAL A 47 -4.84 -15.55 8.69
C VAL A 47 -5.36 -16.84 8.06
N VAL A 48 -6.30 -16.73 7.12
CA VAL A 48 -6.83 -17.92 6.44
C VAL A 48 -5.66 -18.66 5.80
N SER A 49 -5.52 -19.94 6.17
CA SER A 49 -4.51 -20.85 5.63
C SER A 49 -5.20 -22.04 4.98
N GLY A 50 -4.63 -22.57 3.90
CA GLY A 50 -5.22 -23.66 3.13
C GLY A 50 -5.87 -23.22 1.82
N VAL A 51 -6.70 -24.09 1.26
CA VAL A 51 -7.34 -23.90 -0.04
C VAL A 51 -8.46 -22.87 0.07
N VAL A 52 -8.37 -21.79 -0.70
CA VAL A 52 -9.37 -20.71 -0.69
C VAL A 52 -9.89 -20.44 -2.11
N PRO A 53 -11.21 -20.23 -2.28
CA PRO A 53 -11.78 -19.94 -3.59
C PRO A 53 -11.39 -18.54 -4.09
N GLY A 54 -11.15 -17.59 -3.19
CA GLY A 54 -11.02 -16.17 -3.52
C GLY A 54 -12.37 -15.54 -3.90
N PRO A 55 -12.37 -14.30 -4.40
CA PRO A 55 -13.61 -13.63 -4.80
C PRO A 55 -14.17 -14.24 -6.09
N GLY A 56 -15.48 -14.15 -6.25
CA GLY A 56 -16.12 -14.45 -7.53
C GLY A 56 -15.70 -13.49 -8.64
N LEU A 57 -16.10 -13.81 -9.87
CA LEU A 57 -15.75 -13.04 -11.07
C LEU A 57 -16.83 -12.03 -11.44
N TRP A 58 -16.44 -10.78 -11.66
CA TRP A 58 -17.31 -9.80 -12.31
C TRP A 58 -17.50 -10.21 -13.78
N LYS A 59 -18.71 -10.01 -14.29
CA LYS A 59 -19.05 -10.25 -15.69
C LYS A 59 -19.32 -8.92 -16.38
N VAL A 60 -18.54 -8.62 -17.40
CA VAL A 60 -18.84 -7.53 -18.34
C VAL A 60 -19.24 -8.15 -19.67
N SER A 61 -20.38 -7.76 -20.22
CA SER A 61 -20.86 -8.34 -21.48
C SER A 61 -21.46 -7.33 -22.44
N LYS A 62 -21.37 -7.65 -23.74
CA LYS A 62 -22.04 -6.94 -24.84
C LYS A 62 -22.38 -7.94 -25.94
N GLY A 63 -23.66 -8.23 -26.13
CA GLY A 63 -24.09 -9.35 -26.97
C GLY A 63 -23.53 -10.68 -26.43
N ASP A 64 -22.99 -11.51 -27.31
CA ASP A 64 -22.40 -12.82 -26.97
C ASP A 64 -20.95 -12.75 -26.47
N HIS A 65 -20.41 -11.54 -26.29
CA HIS A 65 -19.04 -11.31 -25.87
C HIS A 65 -18.96 -11.04 -24.36
N VAL A 66 -18.09 -11.78 -23.68
CA VAL A 66 -17.94 -11.73 -22.23
C VAL A 66 -16.49 -11.48 -21.83
N LEU A 67 -16.29 -10.53 -20.93
CA LEU A 67 -15.05 -10.31 -20.19
C LEU A 67 -15.30 -10.65 -18.72
N ARG A 68 -14.60 -11.66 -18.22
CA ARG A 68 -14.61 -12.02 -16.80
C ARG A 68 -13.45 -11.33 -16.09
N VAL A 69 -13.74 -10.64 -14.99
CA VAL A 69 -12.74 -9.85 -14.27
C VAL A 69 -12.56 -10.39 -12.86
N LEU A 70 -11.34 -10.78 -12.53
CA LEU A 70 -10.95 -11.16 -11.18
C LEU A 70 -10.39 -9.94 -10.44
N GLY A 71 -10.93 -9.68 -9.26
CA GLY A 71 -10.43 -8.65 -8.36
C GLY A 71 -9.22 -9.11 -7.58
N THR A 72 -8.10 -8.39 -7.66
CA THR A 72 -6.88 -8.65 -6.88
C THR A 72 -6.79 -7.71 -5.68
N LEU A 73 -6.09 -8.13 -4.64
CA LEU A 73 -5.92 -7.34 -3.42
C LEU A 73 -4.45 -7.33 -2.98
N SER A 74 -4.05 -6.22 -2.35
CA SER A 74 -2.75 -6.10 -1.69
C SER A 74 -2.92 -5.36 -0.36
N PRO A 75 -2.46 -5.91 0.77
CA PRO A 75 -1.82 -7.23 0.92
C PRO A 75 -2.83 -8.40 0.92
N LEU A 76 -2.32 -9.62 0.74
CA LEU A 76 -3.04 -10.89 0.84
C LEU A 76 -2.32 -11.86 1.78
N PRO A 77 -2.98 -12.92 2.28
CA PRO A 77 -2.31 -13.88 3.14
C PRO A 77 -1.19 -14.59 2.36
N GLY A 78 0.00 -14.70 2.96
CA GLY A 78 1.21 -15.18 2.28
C GLY A 78 1.30 -16.69 2.08
N HIS A 79 0.41 -17.46 2.72
CA HIS A 79 0.40 -18.93 2.70
C HIS A 79 -0.96 -19.50 2.29
N ILE A 80 -1.73 -18.76 1.49
CA ILE A 80 -2.92 -19.33 0.85
C ILE A 80 -2.52 -20.30 -0.26
N GLN A 81 -3.30 -21.37 -0.40
CA GLN A 81 -3.37 -22.11 -1.66
C GLN A 81 -4.61 -21.60 -2.38
N TRP A 82 -4.43 -20.63 -3.25
CA TRP A 82 -5.56 -20.15 -4.04
C TRP A 82 -5.82 -21.13 -5.19
N GLU A 83 -6.91 -21.89 -5.08
CA GLU A 83 -7.38 -22.80 -6.12
C GLU A 83 -8.86 -22.52 -6.39
N SER A 84 -9.13 -21.82 -7.48
CA SER A 84 -10.49 -21.54 -7.92
C SER A 84 -10.83 -22.37 -9.15
N ARG A 85 -11.71 -23.36 -8.97
CA ARG A 85 -12.27 -24.14 -10.08
C ARG A 85 -13.00 -23.25 -11.07
N GLU A 86 -13.70 -22.23 -10.60
CA GLU A 86 -14.39 -21.25 -11.44
C GLU A 86 -13.38 -20.52 -12.33
N VAL A 87 -12.30 -19.99 -11.75
CA VAL A 87 -11.27 -19.28 -12.51
C VAL A 87 -10.59 -20.18 -13.52
N ALA A 88 -10.23 -21.41 -13.13
CA ALA A 88 -9.65 -22.38 -14.05
C ALA A 88 -10.58 -22.69 -15.24
N GLN A 89 -11.87 -22.93 -14.98
CA GLN A 89 -12.86 -23.21 -16.03
C GLN A 89 -13.08 -22.01 -16.98
N VAL A 90 -13.09 -20.79 -16.45
CA VAL A 90 -13.23 -19.57 -17.24
C VAL A 90 -11.96 -19.31 -18.06
N LEU A 91 -10.79 -19.46 -17.45
CA LEU A 91 -9.50 -19.27 -18.13
C LEU A 91 -9.34 -20.24 -19.29
N ALA A 92 -9.68 -21.52 -19.11
CA ALA A 92 -9.62 -22.53 -20.17
C ALA A 92 -10.46 -22.18 -21.42
N GLN A 93 -11.48 -21.32 -21.26
CA GLN A 93 -12.35 -20.85 -22.35
C GLN A 93 -11.97 -19.46 -22.86
N ALA A 94 -11.10 -18.74 -22.15
CA ALA A 94 -10.70 -17.40 -22.49
C ALA A 94 -9.73 -17.40 -23.68
N ARG A 95 -9.85 -16.39 -24.55
CA ARG A 95 -8.91 -16.19 -25.67
C ARG A 95 -7.68 -15.39 -25.28
N GLN A 96 -7.74 -14.66 -24.18
CA GLN A 96 -6.64 -13.88 -23.63
C GLN A 96 -6.87 -13.53 -22.16
N VAL A 97 -5.78 -13.22 -21.47
CA VAL A 97 -5.78 -12.66 -20.11
C VAL A 97 -5.23 -11.24 -20.15
N LEU A 98 -6.07 -10.24 -19.86
CA LEU A 98 -5.61 -8.88 -19.65
C LEU A 98 -4.99 -8.77 -18.26
N LEU A 99 -3.69 -8.45 -18.21
CA LEU A 99 -3.01 -8.22 -16.94
C LEU A 99 -3.44 -6.91 -16.30
N GLU A 100 -3.19 -6.77 -14.99
CA GLU A 100 -3.44 -5.53 -14.28
C GLU A 100 -2.76 -4.33 -14.95
N PRO A 101 -3.41 -3.14 -14.93
CA PRO A 101 -2.84 -1.93 -15.50
C PRO A 101 -1.54 -1.57 -14.77
N LYS A 102 -0.43 -1.46 -15.52
CA LYS A 102 0.89 -1.14 -14.98
C LYS A 102 1.49 0.09 -15.65
N ILE A 103 2.11 0.94 -14.83
CA ILE A 103 2.96 2.03 -15.32
C ILE A 103 4.37 1.47 -15.54
N LYS A 104 4.95 1.75 -16.70
CA LYS A 104 6.34 1.43 -17.03
C LYS A 104 7.10 2.71 -17.32
N LEU A 105 8.19 2.92 -16.59
CA LEU A 105 9.12 4.01 -16.90
C LEU A 105 10.09 3.53 -17.97
N LYS A 106 10.12 4.23 -19.11
CA LYS A 106 11.09 4.01 -20.19
C LYS A 106 12.03 5.21 -20.25
N ALA A 107 13.28 5.01 -19.87
CA ALA A 107 14.31 6.02 -20.03
C ALA A 107 14.88 5.98 -21.46
N ASP A 108 14.92 7.13 -22.13
CA ASP A 108 15.47 7.26 -23.48
C ASP A 108 17.00 7.30 -23.45
N VAL A 109 17.61 6.16 -23.16
CA VAL A 109 19.07 5.96 -23.10
C VAL A 109 19.47 4.65 -23.77
N GLY A 110 20.47 4.71 -24.65
CA GLY A 110 21.15 3.52 -25.19
C GLY A 110 21.84 2.69 -24.10
N PHE A 111 22.32 1.48 -24.45
CA PHE A 111 22.92 0.52 -23.50
C PHE A 111 24.02 1.13 -22.61
N PHE A 112 24.97 1.87 -23.20
CA PHE A 112 26.03 2.55 -22.45
C PHE A 112 25.52 3.68 -21.54
N GLY A 113 24.44 4.37 -21.94
CA GLY A 113 23.77 5.37 -21.11
C GLY A 113 23.11 4.74 -19.87
N LYS A 114 22.48 3.57 -20.01
CA LYS A 114 21.94 2.80 -18.87
C LYS A 114 23.04 2.36 -17.90
N LEU A 115 24.19 1.91 -18.42
CA LEU A 115 25.33 1.50 -17.58
C LEU A 115 25.89 2.68 -16.76
N PHE A 116 25.98 3.87 -17.35
CA PHE A 116 26.43 5.08 -16.63
C PHE A 116 25.39 5.60 -15.62
N LEU A 117 24.10 5.29 -15.80
CA LEU A 117 23.05 5.66 -14.84
C LEU A 117 22.92 4.68 -13.66
N LEU A 118 23.46 3.46 -13.73
CA LEU A 118 23.35 2.48 -12.65
C LEU A 118 23.93 2.97 -11.30
N PRO A 119 25.15 3.53 -11.23
CA PRO A 119 25.70 4.03 -9.96
C PRO A 119 24.86 5.18 -9.39
N THR A 120 24.38 6.09 -10.24
CA THR A 120 23.61 7.25 -9.82
C THR A 120 22.18 6.88 -9.39
N ALA A 121 21.58 5.87 -10.03
CA ALA A 121 20.31 5.26 -9.66
C ALA A 121 20.42 4.47 -8.35
N TYR A 122 21.49 3.69 -8.16
CA TYR A 122 21.77 3.02 -6.89
C TYR A 122 21.96 4.03 -5.75
N GLY A 123 22.67 5.12 -6.01
CA GLY A 123 22.82 6.22 -5.07
C GLY A 123 21.52 6.97 -4.78
N ALA A 124 20.53 6.96 -5.69
CA ALA A 124 19.24 7.64 -5.48
C ALA A 124 18.38 7.02 -4.39
N ARG A 125 18.70 5.79 -3.96
CA ARG A 125 18.10 5.15 -2.78
C ARG A 125 18.70 5.62 -1.47
N LYS A 126 19.88 6.25 -1.49
CA LYS A 126 20.57 6.75 -0.30
C LYS A 126 20.24 8.21 -0.05
N ASN A 127 20.29 8.61 1.22
CA ASN A 127 20.18 10.02 1.58
C ASN A 127 21.29 10.84 0.91
N PRO A 128 20.99 12.10 0.52
CA PRO A 128 22.01 13.05 0.09
C PRO A 128 23.12 13.18 1.15
N ASP A 129 24.34 13.42 0.67
CA ASP A 129 25.54 13.66 1.51
C ASP A 129 25.88 12.54 2.51
N GLY A 130 25.29 11.35 2.34
CA GLY A 130 25.51 10.21 3.23
C GLY A 130 24.82 10.31 4.59
N LYS A 131 23.87 11.24 4.74
CA LYS A 131 23.12 11.43 5.99
C LYS A 131 22.41 10.15 6.43
N THR A 132 22.27 9.98 7.74
CA THR A 132 21.50 8.89 8.33
C THR A 132 20.05 9.28 8.59
N LEU A 133 19.17 8.31 8.86
CA LEU A 133 17.74 8.55 9.07
C LEU A 133 17.49 9.50 10.27
N ASP A 134 18.23 9.35 11.36
CA ASP A 134 18.21 10.26 12.52
C ASP A 134 18.56 11.72 12.18
N GLN A 135 19.35 11.94 11.14
CA GLN A 135 19.78 13.28 10.70
C GLN A 135 18.79 13.93 9.72
N VAL A 136 17.80 13.19 9.21
CA VAL A 136 16.83 13.68 8.21
C VAL A 136 15.38 13.64 8.70
N MET A 137 15.12 13.20 9.93
CA MET A 137 13.79 13.21 10.57
C MET A 137 13.87 13.70 12.02
N ASP A 138 12.72 14.05 12.59
CA ASP A 138 12.67 14.46 14.00
C ASP A 138 12.87 13.29 14.97
N ALA A 139 13.21 13.61 16.22
CA ALA A 139 13.49 12.60 17.25
C ALA A 139 12.30 11.66 17.54
N PRO A 140 11.03 12.14 17.60
CA PRO A 140 9.88 11.25 17.77
C PRO A 140 9.71 10.23 16.64
N THR A 141 9.86 10.66 15.38
CA THR A 141 9.75 9.79 14.21
C THR A 141 10.87 8.76 14.20
N TYR A 142 12.11 9.18 14.52
CA TYR A 142 13.24 8.27 14.59
C TYR A 142 13.09 7.22 15.70
N ALA A 143 12.51 7.59 16.86
CA ALA A 143 12.24 6.65 17.93
C ALA A 143 11.24 5.55 17.51
N ARG A 144 10.16 5.92 16.82
CA ARG A 144 9.20 4.97 16.23
C ARG A 144 9.86 4.05 15.22
N TRP A 145 10.64 4.63 14.31
CA TRP A 145 11.44 3.87 13.35
C TRP A 145 12.34 2.84 14.02
N GLN A 146 13.10 3.24 15.06
CA GLN A 146 14.01 2.33 15.77
C GLN A 146 13.28 1.16 16.41
N ALA A 147 12.10 1.38 16.99
CA ALA A 147 11.28 0.32 17.56
C ALA A 147 10.82 -0.69 16.49
N LEU A 148 10.27 -0.20 15.38
CA LEU A 148 9.78 -1.03 14.29
C LEU A 148 10.92 -1.74 13.54
N LYS A 149 12.03 -1.05 13.31
CA LYS A 149 13.25 -1.62 12.71
C LYS A 149 13.76 -2.79 13.54
N ARG A 150 13.87 -2.64 14.86
CA ARG A 150 14.32 -3.72 15.76
C ARG A 150 13.40 -4.93 15.66
N LYS A 151 12.08 -4.70 15.57
CA LYS A 151 11.07 -5.76 15.47
C LYS A 151 11.11 -6.52 14.14
N TYR A 152 11.24 -5.81 13.00
CA TYR A 152 11.00 -6.40 11.68
C TYR A 152 12.24 -6.50 10.77
N LEU A 153 13.27 -5.69 11.01
CA LEU A 153 14.49 -5.61 10.19
C LEU A 153 15.75 -6.09 10.92
N GLY A 154 15.70 -6.19 12.26
CA GLY A 154 16.84 -6.59 13.06
C GLY A 154 18.01 -5.60 12.95
N GLY A 155 19.23 -6.13 12.84
CA GLY A 155 20.49 -5.37 12.92
C GLY A 155 20.97 -4.74 11.60
N ASP A 156 20.13 -4.58 10.58
CA ASP A 156 20.56 -3.95 9.31
C ASP A 156 20.95 -2.48 9.56
N SER A 157 22.25 -2.19 9.59
CA SER A 157 22.76 -0.82 9.73
C SER A 157 22.86 -0.10 8.38
N GLY A 158 22.82 -0.83 7.27
CA GLY A 158 22.90 -0.27 5.92
C GLY A 158 21.68 0.55 5.55
N ILE A 159 20.51 0.18 6.07
CA ILE A 159 19.24 0.87 5.84
C ILE A 159 19.18 2.28 6.46
N GLU A 160 19.99 2.56 7.48
CA GLU A 160 20.04 3.90 8.12
C GLU A 160 20.51 4.99 7.16
N ARG A 161 21.21 4.62 6.07
CA ARG A 161 21.64 5.57 5.03
C ARG A 161 20.68 5.67 3.86
N TRP A 162 19.58 4.93 3.88
CA TRP A 162 18.58 5.00 2.81
C TRP A 162 17.70 6.23 3.00
N ARG A 163 17.11 6.68 1.91
CA ARG A 163 16.03 7.67 2.00
C ARG A 163 14.84 7.09 2.75
N PRO A 164 14.09 7.93 3.49
CA PRO A 164 12.91 7.50 4.22
C PRO A 164 11.97 6.64 3.36
N LEU A 165 11.65 7.07 2.13
CA LEU A 165 10.76 6.33 1.22
C LEU A 165 11.15 4.85 1.04
N PHE A 166 12.43 4.56 0.77
CA PHE A 166 12.90 3.19 0.55
C PHE A 166 13.03 2.41 1.86
N ALA A 167 13.43 3.07 2.94
CA ALA A 167 13.54 2.46 4.26
C ALA A 167 12.16 2.01 4.76
N ALA A 168 11.14 2.87 4.64
CA ALA A 168 9.75 2.56 4.95
C ALA A 168 9.19 1.42 4.09
N GLN A 169 9.46 1.41 2.78
CA GLN A 169 8.99 0.35 1.89
C GLN A 169 9.55 -1.03 2.28
N GLU A 170 10.83 -1.09 2.62
CA GLU A 170 11.47 -2.32 3.07
C GLU A 170 10.95 -2.77 4.44
N LEU A 171 10.79 -1.84 5.38
CA LEU A 171 10.16 -2.10 6.67
C LEU A 171 8.75 -2.66 6.50
N TYR A 172 7.91 -2.03 5.67
CA TYR A 172 6.55 -2.46 5.38
C TYR A 172 6.50 -3.88 4.83
N ARG A 173 7.34 -4.19 3.83
CA ARG A 173 7.43 -5.53 3.25
C ARG A 173 7.79 -6.59 4.29
N LYS A 174 8.71 -6.28 5.20
CA LYS A 174 9.15 -7.19 6.27
C LYS A 174 8.11 -7.32 7.38
N ALA A 175 7.42 -6.23 7.72
CA ALA A 175 6.30 -6.23 8.63
C ALA A 175 5.14 -7.09 8.11
N LEU A 176 4.74 -6.94 6.85
CA LEU A 176 3.74 -7.81 6.23
C LEU A 176 4.15 -9.28 6.34
N LYS A 177 5.37 -9.61 5.91
CA LYS A 177 5.88 -10.99 5.95
C LYS A 177 5.87 -11.57 7.37
N ALA A 178 6.30 -10.80 8.37
CA ALA A 178 6.31 -11.23 9.76
C ALA A 178 4.89 -11.46 10.33
N ASN A 179 3.87 -10.85 9.73
CA ASN A 179 2.46 -11.01 10.09
C ASN A 179 1.70 -11.95 9.13
N GLY A 180 2.40 -12.81 8.38
CA GLY A 180 1.76 -13.80 7.50
C GLY A 180 1.09 -13.21 6.26
N LEU A 181 1.40 -11.95 5.91
CA LEU A 181 0.89 -11.25 4.74
C LEU A 181 1.97 -11.15 3.64
N SER A 182 1.51 -11.01 2.40
CA SER A 182 2.32 -10.82 1.20
C SER A 182 1.67 -9.76 0.31
N ASN A 183 2.38 -9.33 -0.73
CA ASN A 183 1.86 -8.29 -1.62
C ASN A 183 0.68 -8.77 -2.47
N ASP A 184 0.68 -10.03 -2.92
CA ASP A 184 -0.30 -10.52 -3.90
C ASP A 184 -0.84 -11.94 -3.60
N GLY A 185 -0.39 -12.57 -2.52
CA GLY A 185 -0.82 -13.93 -2.15
C GLY A 185 -0.45 -15.00 -3.19
N GLY A 186 0.39 -14.68 -4.18
CA GLY A 186 0.67 -15.56 -5.31
C GLY A 186 -0.43 -15.63 -6.38
N VAL A 187 -1.49 -14.82 -6.27
CA VAL A 187 -2.67 -14.88 -7.16
C VAL A 187 -2.30 -14.61 -8.62
N SER A 188 -1.55 -13.54 -8.89
CA SER A 188 -1.12 -13.24 -10.26
C SER A 188 -0.26 -14.36 -10.87
N GLY A 189 0.59 -14.99 -10.04
CA GLY A 189 1.41 -16.13 -10.47
C GLY A 189 0.58 -17.38 -10.76
N ALA A 190 -0.45 -17.65 -9.96
CA ALA A 190 -1.38 -18.76 -10.18
C ALA A 190 -2.22 -18.56 -11.45
N VAL A 191 -2.71 -17.34 -11.72
CA VAL A 191 -3.39 -17.00 -12.98
C VAL A 191 -2.47 -17.21 -14.18
N ALA A 192 -1.23 -16.73 -14.10
CA ALA A 192 -0.24 -16.93 -15.15
C ALA A 192 0.06 -18.42 -15.41
N ALA A 193 0.15 -19.22 -14.34
CA ALA A 193 0.36 -20.66 -14.45
C ALA A 193 -0.83 -21.36 -15.13
N MET A 194 -2.07 -21.03 -14.75
CA MET A 194 -3.29 -21.57 -15.37
C MET A 194 -3.40 -21.16 -16.84
N ALA A 195 -3.21 -19.87 -17.15
CA ALA A 195 -3.24 -19.37 -18.53
C ALA A 195 -2.21 -20.08 -19.41
N LYS A 196 -0.99 -20.28 -18.89
CA LYS A 196 0.07 -21.01 -19.60
C LYS A 196 -0.30 -22.49 -19.83
N GLN A 197 -0.91 -23.15 -18.85
CA GLN A 197 -1.34 -24.54 -18.97
C GLN A 197 -2.34 -24.73 -20.12
N ASP A 198 -3.26 -23.79 -20.29
CA ASP A 198 -4.32 -23.85 -21.31
C ASP A 198 -3.94 -23.13 -22.62
N GLY A 199 -2.70 -22.65 -22.74
CA GLY A 199 -2.21 -21.96 -23.94
C GLY A 199 -2.85 -20.59 -24.19
N VAL A 200 -3.39 -19.95 -23.15
CA VAL A 200 -4.04 -18.65 -23.23
C VAL A 200 -2.98 -17.54 -23.14
N PRO A 201 -2.89 -16.64 -24.14
CA PRO A 201 -1.92 -15.57 -24.12
C PRO A 201 -2.24 -14.50 -23.06
N GLU A 202 -1.20 -14.02 -22.39
CA GLU A 202 -1.28 -12.83 -21.55
C GLU A 202 -1.09 -11.57 -22.40
N THR A 203 -1.96 -10.59 -22.18
CA THR A 203 -1.92 -9.26 -22.78
C THR A 203 -1.50 -8.26 -21.70
N PRO A 204 -0.24 -7.79 -21.70
CA PRO A 204 0.19 -6.73 -20.79
C PRO A 204 -0.56 -5.43 -21.07
N VAL A 205 -1.18 -4.86 -20.04
CA VAL A 205 -1.80 -3.54 -20.11
C VAL A 205 -0.84 -2.52 -19.49
N GLU A 206 -0.01 -1.91 -20.33
CA GLU A 206 1.07 -1.03 -19.88
C GLU A 206 0.93 0.39 -20.43
N TYR A 207 0.91 1.38 -19.55
CA TYR A 207 1.17 2.76 -19.94
C TYR A 207 2.66 3.07 -19.76
N ARG A 208 3.32 3.42 -20.87
CA ARG A 208 4.76 3.72 -20.89
C ARG A 208 4.98 5.21 -20.78
N VAL A 209 5.54 5.61 -19.65
CA VAL A 209 6.01 6.97 -19.43
C VAL A 209 7.42 7.09 -20.01
N GLU A 210 7.57 7.93 -21.03
CA GLU A 210 8.88 8.21 -21.62
C GLU A 210 9.59 9.31 -20.85
N ILE A 211 10.71 8.95 -20.23
CA ILE A 211 11.59 9.89 -19.55
C ILE A 211 12.60 10.41 -20.58
N LYS A 212 12.26 11.55 -21.20
CA LYS A 212 13.07 12.23 -22.21
C LYS A 212 14.43 12.68 -21.68
N GLN A 213 14.50 13.08 -20.40
CA GLN A 213 15.72 13.58 -19.77
C GLN A 213 16.05 12.80 -18.49
N PRO A 214 16.58 11.56 -18.59
CA PRO A 214 16.76 10.69 -17.43
C PRO A 214 17.66 11.23 -16.32
N ARG A 215 18.70 12.00 -16.68
CA ARG A 215 19.61 12.62 -15.69
C ARG A 215 18.91 13.72 -14.90
N GLU A 216 18.12 14.55 -15.58
CA GLU A 216 17.35 15.62 -14.94
C GLU A 216 16.22 15.06 -14.08
N ALA A 217 15.49 14.07 -14.60
CA ALA A 217 14.48 13.34 -13.84
C ALA A 217 15.06 12.72 -12.56
N LEU A 218 16.25 12.12 -12.64
CA LEU A 218 16.93 11.56 -11.47
C LEU A 218 17.36 12.65 -10.48
N LYS A 219 17.81 13.81 -10.96
CA LYS A 219 18.17 14.96 -10.12
C LYS A 219 16.94 15.53 -9.43
N ALA A 220 15.83 15.70 -10.15
CA ALA A 220 14.54 16.15 -9.61
C ALA A 220 14.01 15.15 -8.57
N PHE A 221 14.05 13.85 -8.86
CA PHE A 221 13.65 12.80 -7.92
C PHE A 221 14.49 12.79 -6.62
N LYS A 222 15.79 13.12 -6.71
CA LYS A 222 16.64 13.28 -5.52
C LYS A 222 16.30 14.56 -4.75
N ALA A 223 16.01 15.65 -5.46
CA ALA A 223 15.61 16.92 -4.85
C ALA A 223 14.24 16.83 -4.14
N ALA A 224 13.36 15.94 -4.61
CA ALA A 224 12.08 15.63 -3.99
C ALA A 224 12.20 14.85 -2.67
N ALA A 225 13.39 14.44 -2.22
CA ALA A 225 13.58 13.70 -0.97
C ALA A 225 12.84 14.24 0.27
N PRO A 226 12.62 15.56 0.45
CA PRO A 226 11.80 16.06 1.56
C PRO A 226 10.35 15.55 1.59
N SER A 227 9.74 15.19 0.45
CA SER A 227 8.38 14.61 0.43
C SER A 227 8.34 13.15 0.89
N ASP A 228 9.49 12.50 1.05
CA ASP A 228 9.58 11.11 1.47
C ASP A 228 9.07 10.89 2.91
N LEU A 229 9.11 11.94 3.76
CA LEU A 229 8.74 11.83 5.18
C LEU A 229 7.24 11.60 5.39
N GLU A 230 6.37 12.13 4.52
CA GLU A 230 4.92 11.90 4.61
C GLU A 230 4.59 10.41 4.38
N CYS A 231 5.09 9.84 3.28
CA CYS A 231 4.96 8.42 3.00
C CYS A 231 5.63 7.56 4.09
N PHE A 232 6.78 8.00 4.61
CA PHE A 232 7.45 7.31 5.71
C PHE A 232 6.56 7.23 6.95
N ASN A 233 6.06 8.37 7.43
CA ASN A 233 5.21 8.47 8.62
C ASN A 233 3.93 7.64 8.45
N ARG A 234 3.24 7.79 7.31
CA ARG A 234 2.04 6.99 7.04
C ARG A 234 2.33 5.50 6.96
N THR A 235 3.53 5.12 6.51
CA THR A 235 3.95 3.71 6.51
C THR A 235 4.17 3.19 7.93
N LEU A 236 4.76 3.99 8.82
CA LEU A 236 4.87 3.62 10.24
C LEU A 236 3.48 3.47 10.87
N ASP A 237 2.58 4.43 10.66
CA ASP A 237 1.19 4.37 11.14
C ASP A 237 0.49 3.10 10.65
N SER A 238 0.71 2.76 9.37
CA SER A 238 0.09 1.59 8.76
C SER A 238 0.57 0.27 9.39
N ILE A 239 1.86 0.18 9.73
CA ILE A 239 2.42 -0.99 10.41
C ILE A 239 1.95 -1.06 11.87
N GLU A 240 1.79 0.07 12.54
CA GLU A 240 1.40 0.13 13.95
C GLU A 240 -0.10 -0.07 14.16
N HIS A 241 -0.94 0.37 13.22
CA HIS A 241 -2.38 0.48 13.43
C HIS A 241 -3.23 -0.23 12.37
N ASP A 242 -2.78 -0.33 11.12
CA ASP A 242 -3.64 -0.84 10.04
C ASP A 242 -3.53 -2.36 9.85
N LEU A 243 -2.53 -3.04 10.42
CA LEU A 243 -2.31 -4.50 10.22
C LEU A 243 -3.55 -5.38 10.51
N PRO A 244 -4.33 -5.14 11.59
CA PRO A 244 -5.57 -5.90 11.81
C PRO A 244 -6.60 -5.70 10.69
N ALA A 245 -6.79 -4.45 10.24
CA ALA A 245 -7.70 -4.13 9.14
C ALA A 245 -7.23 -4.72 7.81
N MET A 246 -5.92 -4.68 7.53
CA MET A 246 -5.31 -5.33 6.37
C MET A 246 -5.57 -6.83 6.37
N THR A 247 -5.45 -7.48 7.53
CA THR A 247 -5.70 -8.92 7.61
C THR A 247 -7.18 -9.24 7.47
N ALA A 248 -8.08 -8.44 8.06
CA ALA A 248 -9.51 -8.60 7.88
C ALA A 248 -9.90 -8.50 6.39
N ARG A 249 -9.37 -7.51 5.66
CA ARG A 249 -9.56 -7.38 4.20
C ARG A 249 -8.98 -8.58 3.44
N ALA A 250 -7.77 -8.99 3.79
CA ALA A 250 -7.12 -10.14 3.17
C ALA A 250 -7.93 -11.45 3.34
N ASN A 251 -8.51 -11.65 4.53
CA ASN A 251 -9.39 -12.78 4.83
C ASN A 251 -10.71 -12.69 4.07
N ALA A 252 -11.35 -11.51 4.05
CA ALA A 252 -12.58 -11.28 3.30
C ALA A 252 -12.39 -11.54 1.80
N TRP A 253 -11.24 -11.15 1.23
CA TRP A 253 -10.88 -11.54 -0.14
C TRP A 253 -10.74 -13.05 -0.30
N ALA A 254 -10.04 -13.71 0.61
CA ALA A 254 -9.79 -15.15 0.54
C ALA A 254 -11.10 -15.96 0.61
N THR A 255 -12.05 -15.55 1.44
CA THR A 255 -13.37 -16.20 1.59
C THR A 255 -14.41 -15.72 0.58
N GLY A 256 -14.10 -14.71 -0.24
CA GLY A 256 -15.05 -14.11 -1.18
C GLY A 256 -16.13 -13.24 -0.53
N ASP A 257 -15.91 -12.77 0.71
CA ASP A 257 -16.81 -11.84 1.41
C ASP A 257 -16.61 -10.41 0.88
N LEU A 258 -17.30 -10.13 -0.21
CA LEU A 258 -17.18 -8.87 -0.92
C LEU A 258 -17.93 -7.71 -0.23
N GLU A 259 -18.96 -8.00 0.57
CA GLU A 259 -19.64 -7.00 1.39
C GLU A 259 -18.72 -6.48 2.49
N GLU A 260 -18.02 -7.38 3.19
CA GLU A 260 -17.02 -6.99 4.18
C GLU A 260 -15.86 -6.22 3.53
N LEU A 261 -15.40 -6.63 2.35
CA LEU A 261 -14.39 -5.89 1.59
C LEU A 261 -14.83 -4.46 1.21
N ARG A 262 -16.12 -4.26 0.92
CA ARG A 262 -16.69 -2.94 0.62
C ARG A 262 -16.79 -2.07 1.87
N ARG A 263 -17.11 -2.68 3.02
CA ARG A 263 -17.27 -1.99 4.31
C ARG A 263 -15.93 -1.59 4.94
N LEU A 264 -14.91 -2.42 4.80
CA LEU A 264 -13.59 -2.15 5.35
C LEU A 264 -12.88 -1.08 4.50
N PRO A 265 -12.37 0.02 5.09
CA PRO A 265 -11.62 1.01 4.32
C PRO A 265 -10.28 0.44 3.85
N ASP A 266 -9.83 0.83 2.66
CA ASP A 266 -8.47 0.54 2.22
C ASP A 266 -7.45 1.40 2.99
N SER A 267 -6.21 0.93 3.10
CA SER A 267 -5.17 1.74 3.74
C SER A 267 -4.79 2.91 2.84
N HIS A 268 -5.03 4.13 3.32
CA HIS A 268 -4.56 5.37 2.69
C HIS A 268 -3.02 5.46 2.50
N ARG A 269 -2.24 4.47 2.97
CA ARG A 269 -0.79 4.42 2.74
C ARG A 269 -0.43 4.46 1.27
N ARG A 270 -1.15 3.71 0.42
CA ARG A 270 -0.89 3.69 -1.03
C ARG A 270 -1.00 5.10 -1.60
N ASP A 271 -2.08 5.79 -1.30
CA ASP A 271 -2.37 7.12 -1.83
C ASP A 271 -1.37 8.16 -1.31
N ALA A 272 -1.05 8.13 -0.01
CA ALA A 272 -0.03 9.00 0.57
C ALA A 272 1.35 8.78 -0.08
N CYS A 273 1.73 7.53 -0.36
CA CYS A 273 3.01 7.24 -1.00
C CYS A 273 3.04 7.55 -2.49
N VAL A 274 1.95 7.33 -3.22
CA VAL A 274 1.82 7.80 -4.61
C VAL A 274 1.89 9.33 -4.63
N THR A 275 1.15 10.00 -3.75
CA THR A 275 1.15 11.46 -3.61
C THR A 275 2.56 11.96 -3.29
N ALA A 276 3.27 11.39 -2.33
CA ALA A 276 4.64 11.81 -2.01
C ALA A 276 5.60 11.75 -3.22
N ILE A 277 5.38 10.80 -4.14
CA ILE A 277 6.15 10.68 -5.39
C ILE A 277 5.68 11.69 -6.45
N THR A 278 4.38 11.96 -6.54
CA THR A 278 3.80 12.81 -7.61
C THR A 278 3.70 14.30 -7.24
N SER A 279 3.32 14.63 -6.00
CA SER A 279 3.04 15.98 -5.50
C SER A 279 4.28 16.83 -5.25
N ALA A 280 5.47 16.25 -5.19
CA ALA A 280 6.74 16.94 -4.96
C ALA A 280 7.21 17.82 -6.15
N GLY A 281 6.29 18.27 -7.01
CA GLY A 281 6.58 18.95 -8.29
C GLY A 281 7.20 18.03 -9.35
N PHE A 282 7.59 16.82 -8.98
CA PHE A 282 8.20 15.81 -9.86
C PHE A 282 7.26 15.36 -10.97
N ALA A 283 5.98 15.07 -10.66
CA ALA A 283 5.03 14.68 -11.69
C ALA A 283 4.80 15.81 -12.69
N HIS A 284 4.55 17.02 -12.20
CA HIS A 284 4.31 18.19 -13.03
C HIS A 284 5.50 18.53 -13.95
N GLN A 285 6.72 18.55 -13.40
CA GLN A 285 7.94 18.84 -14.16
C GLN A 285 8.24 17.80 -15.26
N LEU A 286 7.76 16.56 -15.09
CA LEU A 286 7.93 15.48 -16.05
C LEU A 286 6.68 15.22 -16.90
N GLY A 287 5.63 16.03 -16.75
CA GLY A 287 4.38 15.88 -17.49
C GLY A 287 3.63 14.59 -17.15
N LEU A 288 3.64 14.18 -15.87
CA LEU A 288 3.07 12.93 -15.38
C LEU A 288 1.71 13.10 -14.69
N ASP A 289 1.12 14.30 -14.77
CA ASP A 289 -0.12 14.63 -14.06
C ASP A 289 -1.32 13.83 -14.59
N ASP A 290 -1.30 13.45 -15.86
CA ASP A 290 -2.38 12.70 -16.52
C ASP A 290 -2.19 11.18 -16.48
N VAL A 291 -1.10 10.68 -15.89
CA VAL A 291 -0.74 9.25 -15.89
C VAL A 291 -1.88 8.35 -15.38
N PRO A 292 -2.61 8.66 -14.29
CA PRO A 292 -3.73 7.85 -13.87
C PRO A 292 -4.84 7.74 -14.93
N ALA A 293 -5.19 8.87 -15.57
CA ALA A 293 -6.20 8.91 -16.62
C ALA A 293 -5.73 8.18 -17.90
N GLN A 294 -4.45 8.31 -18.25
CA GLN A 294 -3.87 7.62 -19.40
C GLN A 294 -3.81 6.11 -19.18
N LEU A 295 -3.38 5.67 -18.00
CA LEU A 295 -3.37 4.26 -17.62
C LEU A 295 -4.78 3.67 -17.68
N GLU A 296 -5.76 4.43 -17.19
CA GLU A 296 -7.15 4.02 -17.25
C GLU A 296 -7.65 3.88 -18.69
N ALA A 297 -7.37 4.88 -19.53
CA ALA A 297 -7.73 4.87 -20.94
C ALA A 297 -7.11 3.68 -21.69
N VAL A 298 -5.84 3.34 -21.39
CA VAL A 298 -5.14 2.18 -21.96
C VAL A 298 -5.85 0.88 -21.59
N TRP A 299 -6.19 0.68 -20.32
CA TRP A 299 -6.90 -0.54 -19.91
C TRP A 299 -8.32 -0.61 -20.49
N LEU A 300 -9.07 0.50 -20.47
CA LEU A 300 -10.40 0.54 -21.07
C LEU A 300 -10.35 0.28 -22.58
N GLY A 301 -9.31 0.75 -23.27
CA GLY A 301 -9.04 0.41 -24.66
C GLY A 301 -8.81 -1.09 -24.87
N ALA A 302 -7.95 -1.70 -24.04
CA ALA A 302 -7.68 -3.14 -24.09
C ALA A 302 -8.94 -3.97 -23.80
N ALA A 303 -9.72 -3.60 -22.79
CA ALA A 303 -10.97 -4.27 -22.42
C ALA A 303 -12.01 -4.20 -23.55
N ARG A 304 -12.21 -3.02 -24.15
CA ARG A 304 -13.12 -2.86 -25.30
C ARG A 304 -12.68 -3.68 -26.51
N LYS A 305 -11.37 -3.71 -26.81
CA LYS A 305 -10.81 -4.53 -27.89
C LYS A 305 -11.03 -6.02 -27.60
N ALA A 306 -10.76 -6.46 -26.39
CA ALA A 306 -10.95 -7.86 -25.98
C ALA A 306 -12.42 -8.29 -26.13
N LEU A 307 -13.35 -7.45 -25.67
CA LEU A 307 -14.80 -7.63 -25.81
C LEU A 307 -15.29 -7.58 -27.26
N ALA A 308 -14.63 -6.86 -28.16
CA ALA A 308 -15.00 -6.83 -29.57
C ALA A 308 -14.50 -8.06 -30.33
N ASP A 309 -13.26 -8.48 -30.04
CA ASP A 309 -12.55 -9.48 -30.86
C ASP A 309 -12.80 -10.92 -30.39
N ASN A 310 -13.26 -11.14 -29.16
CA ASN A 310 -13.33 -12.47 -28.56
C ASN A 310 -14.69 -12.72 -27.90
N ALA A 311 -15.21 -13.94 -28.07
CA ALA A 311 -16.42 -14.38 -27.35
C ALA A 311 -16.19 -14.45 -25.82
N SER A 312 -14.99 -14.84 -25.40
CA SER A 312 -14.59 -14.91 -23.98
C SER A 312 -13.18 -14.36 -23.78
N SER A 313 -13.03 -13.48 -22.79
CA SER A 313 -11.75 -12.94 -22.33
C SER A 313 -11.72 -12.91 -20.80
N PHE A 314 -10.52 -12.90 -20.23
CA PHE A 314 -10.29 -12.77 -18.80
C PHE A 314 -9.47 -11.52 -18.49
N ALA A 315 -9.66 -10.90 -17.32
CA ALA A 315 -8.88 -9.75 -16.88
C ALA A 315 -8.61 -9.74 -15.38
N LEU A 316 -7.54 -9.06 -15.00
CA LEU A 316 -7.21 -8.75 -13.61
C LEU A 316 -7.36 -7.24 -13.36
N LEU A 317 -8.00 -6.88 -12.25
CA LEU A 317 -8.06 -5.50 -11.76
C LEU A 317 -7.92 -5.44 -10.23
N PRO A 318 -7.29 -4.39 -9.68
CA PRO A 318 -7.29 -4.17 -8.23
C PRO A 318 -8.71 -3.98 -7.68
N MET A 319 -9.00 -4.56 -6.53
CA MET A 319 -10.33 -4.53 -5.92
C MET A 319 -10.82 -3.11 -5.64
N GLY A 320 -9.93 -2.19 -5.26
CA GLY A 320 -10.27 -0.77 -5.08
C GLY A 320 -10.83 -0.12 -6.35
N GLU A 321 -10.36 -0.54 -7.51
CA GLU A 321 -10.79 -0.03 -8.81
C GLU A 321 -12.11 -0.67 -9.30
N LEU A 322 -12.35 -1.93 -8.91
CA LEU A 322 -13.61 -2.64 -9.19
C LEU A 322 -14.77 -2.14 -8.33
N LEU A 323 -14.50 -1.85 -7.05
CA LEU A 323 -15.48 -1.36 -6.08
C LEU A 323 -15.68 0.16 -6.15
N SER A 324 -14.82 0.88 -6.87
CA SER A 324 -14.94 2.33 -7.03
C SER A 324 -16.20 2.71 -7.82
N PRO A 325 -17.00 3.68 -7.35
CA PRO A 325 -18.17 4.17 -8.08
C PRO A 325 -17.78 4.86 -9.41
N THR A 326 -16.53 5.30 -9.54
CA THR A 326 -16.00 6.02 -10.72
C THR A 326 -14.89 5.24 -11.45
N GLY A 327 -14.68 3.97 -11.09
CA GLY A 327 -13.63 3.12 -11.64
C GLY A 327 -13.93 2.55 -13.04
N TYR A 328 -13.13 1.55 -13.43
CA TYR A 328 -13.18 0.96 -14.79
C TYR A 328 -14.53 0.37 -15.14
N LEU A 329 -15.15 -0.36 -14.21
CA LEU A 329 -16.44 -1.02 -14.45
C LEU A 329 -17.58 -0.02 -14.62
N SER A 330 -17.60 1.07 -13.86
CA SER A 330 -18.63 2.09 -14.03
C SER A 330 -18.50 2.83 -15.37
N LYS A 331 -17.27 3.02 -15.86
CA LYS A 331 -17.01 3.57 -17.19
C LYS A 331 -17.42 2.63 -18.32
N LEU A 332 -17.23 1.32 -18.16
CA LEU A 332 -17.78 0.33 -19.09
C LEU A 332 -19.31 0.32 -19.05
N LYS A 333 -19.93 0.37 -17.87
CA LYS A 333 -21.39 0.48 -17.73
C LYS A 333 -21.94 1.72 -18.44
N ALA A 334 -21.30 2.87 -18.24
CA ALA A 334 -21.67 4.13 -18.93
C ALA A 334 -21.50 4.06 -20.46
N ALA A 335 -20.58 3.21 -20.95
CA ALA A 335 -20.39 2.95 -22.37
C ALA A 335 -21.36 1.89 -22.96
N GLY A 336 -22.38 1.48 -22.19
CA GLY A 336 -23.45 0.58 -22.65
C GLY A 336 -23.13 -0.92 -22.52
N TYR A 337 -22.11 -1.28 -21.73
CA TYR A 337 -21.85 -2.69 -21.38
C TYR A 337 -22.71 -3.09 -20.18
N THR A 338 -23.17 -4.34 -20.17
CA THR A 338 -23.79 -4.93 -18.97
C THR A 338 -22.68 -5.32 -18.01
N VAL A 339 -22.78 -4.89 -16.76
CA VAL A 339 -21.83 -5.22 -15.69
C VAL A 339 -22.60 -5.88 -14.56
N GLU A 340 -22.22 -7.11 -14.23
CA GLU A 340 -22.79 -7.90 -13.13
C GLU A 340 -21.70 -8.19 -12.11
N ALA A 341 -21.98 -7.92 -10.84
CA ALA A 341 -21.11 -8.34 -9.75
C ALA A 341 -21.22 -9.86 -9.53
N PRO A 342 -20.18 -10.51 -8.95
CA PRO A 342 -20.31 -11.89 -8.51
C PRO A 342 -21.43 -12.06 -7.45
N PRO A 343 -22.00 -13.27 -7.32
CA PRO A 343 -23.00 -13.58 -6.31
C PRO A 343 -22.54 -13.15 -4.91
N GLY A 344 -23.46 -12.60 -4.11
CA GLY A 344 -23.18 -12.09 -2.76
C GLY A 344 -22.94 -10.57 -2.67
N LEU A 345 -22.85 -9.83 -3.78
CA LEU A 345 -22.77 -8.35 -3.79
C LEU A 345 -24.05 -7.61 -4.15
N ASP A 346 -24.91 -8.24 -4.96
CA ASP A 346 -26.14 -7.62 -5.50
C ASP A 346 -27.43 -8.31 -5.00
N GLU A 347 -27.30 -9.38 -4.20
CA GLU A 347 -28.44 -10.04 -3.54
C GLU A 347 -28.75 -9.32 -2.21
N ALA A 348 -29.62 -8.30 -2.27
CA ALA A 348 -30.41 -7.95 -1.10
C ALA A 348 -31.20 -9.19 -0.66
N PRO A 349 -31.36 -9.45 0.66
CA PRO A 349 -32.11 -10.61 1.11
C PRO A 349 -33.53 -10.49 0.56
N VAL A 350 -33.92 -11.43 -0.29
CA VAL A 350 -35.31 -11.62 -0.68
C VAL A 350 -36.05 -11.87 0.62
N ALA A 351 -36.78 -10.85 1.09
CA ALA A 351 -37.66 -10.98 2.23
C ALA A 351 -38.55 -12.19 1.94
N ALA A 352 -38.36 -13.26 2.72
CA ALA A 352 -39.13 -14.47 2.61
C ALA A 352 -40.61 -14.06 2.68
N GLY A 353 -41.27 -14.14 1.53
CA GLY A 353 -42.70 -13.86 1.42
C GLY A 353 -43.40 -14.72 2.45
N SER A 354 -44.16 -14.05 3.31
CA SER A 354 -44.99 -14.64 4.35
C SER A 354 -45.69 -15.88 3.81
N ALA A 355 -45.23 -17.05 4.27
CA ALA A 355 -45.96 -18.29 4.07
C ALA A 355 -47.27 -18.15 4.84
N THR A 356 -48.35 -17.91 4.12
CA THR A 356 -49.71 -17.98 4.63
C THR A 356 -49.93 -19.35 5.24
N ALA A 357 -50.12 -19.39 6.57
CA ALA A 357 -50.48 -20.61 7.28
C ALA A 357 -51.80 -21.18 6.74
N PRO A 358 -51.94 -22.51 6.55
CA PRO A 358 -53.22 -23.09 6.19
C PRO A 358 -54.17 -23.03 7.39
N ALA A 359 -55.41 -22.61 7.12
CA ALA A 359 -56.50 -22.58 8.08
C ALA A 359 -56.79 -24.00 8.62
N ALA A 360 -56.85 -24.12 9.94
CA ALA A 360 -57.29 -25.33 10.63
C ALA A 360 -58.78 -25.56 10.34
N ALA A 361 -59.09 -26.68 9.69
CA ALA A 361 -60.45 -27.16 9.52
C ALA A 361 -60.97 -27.72 10.86
N ALA A 362 -62.08 -27.17 11.32
CA ALA A 362 -62.87 -27.68 12.43
C ALA A 362 -63.34 -29.12 12.14
N SER A 363 -63.21 -30.01 13.12
CA SER A 363 -63.89 -31.30 13.14
C SER A 363 -64.72 -31.39 14.43
N VAL A 364 -66.04 -31.38 14.23
CA VAL A 364 -67.09 -31.63 15.24
C VAL A 364 -67.46 -33.11 15.16
N THR A 365 -67.34 -33.84 16.27
CA THR A 365 -68.16 -34.99 16.78
C THR A 365 -67.29 -35.74 17.80
N ARG A 366 -67.74 -36.13 19.01
CA ARG A 366 -69.06 -36.51 19.49
C ARG A 366 -69.14 -36.30 21.00
#